data_AF-A0A923N8J0-F1
#
_entry.id   AF-A0A923N8J0-F1
#
_cell.length_a   1.000
_cell.length_b   1.000
_cell.length_c   1.000
_cell.angle_alpha   90.00
_cell.angle_beta   90.00
_cell.angle_gamma   90.00
#
_symmetry.space_group_name_H-M   'P 1'
#
loop_
_entity.id
_entity.type
_entity.pdbx_description
1 polymer ?
#
loop_
_entity_poly.entity_id
_entity_poly.type
_entity_poly.pdbx_seq_one_letter_code
_entity_poly.pdbx_strand_id
1 'polypeptide(L)'
;MSLSEKYYELCYTRRIHEYSKIDQYKNWPQGQACKIYGSLARFYQDELNINSDQLNQLRTKFKRFNKLYSKYFNEHRKALFEDPEKLLEWYDRQNDSCNYCGTTQSVLHKIVKRRNGNLTLNKKTKRSKGTLEIEKLDPSKDYTYENSVLSCPFCNNAKSNLISEEDWRRFFAPAMKDYFKSILFT
;
A
#
# COMPACT_ATOMS: atom_id res chain seq x y z
N MET A 1 19.44 2.71 18.23
CA MET A 1 18.52 2.14 17.23
C MET A 1 18.09 0.75 17.69
N SER A 2 16.79 0.56 17.95
CA SER A 2 16.15 -0.70 18.30
C SER A 2 16.28 -1.73 17.17
N LEU A 3 16.04 -3.00 17.49
CA LEU A 3 16.06 -4.08 16.50
C LEU A 3 15.03 -3.86 15.37
N SER A 4 13.85 -3.33 15.71
CA SER A 4 12.81 -3.02 14.72
C SER A 4 13.23 -1.87 13.80
N GLU A 5 13.88 -0.84 14.32
CA GLU A 5 14.38 0.29 13.52
C GLU A 5 15.50 -0.16 12.57
N LYS A 6 16.43 -1.00 13.02
CA LYS A 6 17.47 -1.59 12.16
C LYS A 6 16.85 -2.44 11.04
N TYR A 7 15.91 -3.31 11.39
CA TYR A 7 15.21 -4.13 10.39
C TYR A 7 14.46 -3.25 9.37
N TYR A 8 13.80 -2.20 9.85
CA TYR A 8 13.09 -1.25 9.00
C TYR A 8 14.05 -0.53 8.05
N GLU A 9 15.19 -0.04 8.54
CA GLU A 9 16.20 0.62 7.72
C GLU A 9 16.70 -0.30 6.59
N LEU A 10 17.08 -1.54 6.92
CA LEU A 10 17.57 -2.49 5.92
C LEU A 10 16.51 -2.82 4.86
N CYS A 11 15.26 -3.03 5.29
CA CYS A 11 14.19 -3.49 4.41
C CYS A 11 13.53 -2.38 3.61
N TYR A 12 13.27 -1.20 4.18
CA TYR A 12 12.39 -0.21 3.57
C TYR A 12 13.12 1.08 3.20
N THR A 13 14.15 1.46 3.96
CA THR A 13 14.98 2.63 3.62
C THR A 13 16.04 2.26 2.58
N ARG A 14 16.81 1.21 2.85
CA ARG A 14 17.89 0.73 1.97
C ARG A 14 17.38 -0.25 0.91
N ARG A 15 16.18 -0.80 1.10
CA ARG A 15 15.51 -1.74 0.16
C ARG A 15 16.40 -2.92 -0.21
N ILE A 16 17.09 -3.48 0.80
CA ILE A 16 18.00 -4.60 0.60
C ILE A 16 17.17 -5.88 0.46
N HIS A 17 16.78 -6.25 -0.75
CA HIS A 17 15.97 -7.44 -1.04
C HIS A 17 16.65 -8.44 -1.99
N GLU A 18 17.91 -8.20 -2.30
CA GLU A 18 18.71 -8.95 -3.26
C GLU A 18 20.20 -8.80 -2.93
N TYR A 19 21.03 -9.74 -3.37
CA TYR A 19 22.46 -9.76 -3.04
C TYR A 19 23.21 -8.53 -3.56
N SER A 20 22.86 -8.04 -4.75
CA SER A 20 23.43 -6.80 -5.31
C SER A 20 23.24 -5.60 -4.38
N LYS A 21 22.11 -5.53 -3.65
CA LYS A 21 21.87 -4.48 -2.65
C LYS A 21 22.70 -4.67 -1.38
N ILE A 22 22.99 -5.91 -1.01
CA ILE A 22 23.94 -6.20 0.09
C ILE A 22 25.34 -5.78 -0.32
N ASP A 23 25.79 -6.11 -1.54
CA ASP A 23 27.10 -5.71 -2.07
C ASP A 23 27.24 -4.17 -2.06
N GLN A 24 26.22 -3.45 -2.55
CA GLN A 24 26.17 -1.98 -2.50
C GLN A 24 26.24 -1.45 -1.05
N TYR A 25 25.47 -2.05 -0.13
CA TYR A 25 25.44 -1.66 1.26
C TYR A 25 26.78 -1.88 1.98
N LYS A 26 27.48 -2.97 1.66
CA LYS A 26 28.77 -3.34 2.24
C LYS A 26 29.99 -2.76 1.50
N ASN A 27 29.76 -2.08 0.38
CA ASN A 27 30.80 -1.62 -0.53
C ASN A 27 31.71 -2.77 -1.02
N TRP A 28 31.09 -3.88 -1.44
CA TRP A 28 31.78 -5.07 -1.94
C TRP A 28 31.69 -5.18 -3.47
N PRO A 29 32.62 -5.95 -4.10
CA PRO A 29 32.47 -6.35 -5.50
C PRO A 29 31.18 -7.14 -5.73
N GLN A 30 30.58 -6.99 -6.92
CA GLN A 30 29.35 -7.68 -7.28
C GLN A 30 29.46 -9.21 -7.15
N GLY A 31 28.49 -9.81 -6.47
CA GLY A 31 28.38 -11.26 -6.26
C GLY A 31 29.07 -11.76 -4.99
N GLN A 32 29.72 -10.88 -4.21
CA GLN A 32 30.41 -11.27 -2.99
C GLN A 32 29.43 -11.68 -1.87
N ALA A 33 28.33 -10.96 -1.70
CA ALA A 33 27.32 -11.26 -0.69
C ALA A 33 26.70 -12.65 -0.87
N CYS A 34 26.49 -13.09 -2.12
CA CYS A 34 25.96 -14.42 -2.41
C CYS A 34 26.92 -15.52 -1.92
N LYS A 35 28.23 -15.34 -2.12
CA LYS A 35 29.27 -16.28 -1.67
C LYS A 35 29.38 -16.33 -0.15
N ILE A 36 29.25 -15.19 0.52
CA ILE A 36 29.40 -15.08 1.99
C ILE A 36 28.17 -15.63 2.71
N TYR A 37 26.97 -15.19 2.32
CA TYR A 37 25.76 -15.46 3.11
C TYR A 37 24.96 -16.66 2.61
N GLY A 38 24.99 -16.99 1.31
CA GLY A 38 24.20 -18.08 0.72
C GLY A 38 22.67 -17.90 0.74
N SER A 39 22.13 -17.04 1.61
CA SER A 39 20.72 -16.64 1.66
C SER A 39 20.58 -15.19 2.16
N LEU A 40 19.52 -14.50 1.75
CA LEU A 40 19.16 -13.20 2.34
C LEU A 40 18.83 -13.32 3.83
N ALA A 41 18.23 -14.44 4.25
CA ALA A 41 17.93 -14.68 5.66
C ALA A 41 19.20 -14.68 6.51
N ARG A 42 20.26 -15.35 6.02
CA ARG A 42 21.55 -15.38 6.69
C ARG A 42 22.15 -13.98 6.82
N PHE A 43 22.08 -13.16 5.76
CA PHE A 43 22.49 -11.76 5.84
C PHE A 43 21.76 -11.01 6.98
N TYR A 44 20.43 -11.09 7.06
CA TYR A 44 19.70 -10.39 8.12
C TYR A 44 20.01 -10.92 9.52
N GLN A 45 20.19 -12.24 9.68
CA GLN A 45 20.56 -12.84 10.95
C GLN A 45 21.92 -12.32 11.43
N ASP A 46 22.91 -12.29 10.53
CA ASP A 46 24.26 -11.81 10.84
C ASP A 46 24.26 -10.29 11.08
N GLU A 47 23.59 -9.50 10.22
CA GLU A 47 23.59 -8.04 10.30
C GLU A 47 22.86 -7.52 11.56
N LEU A 48 21.81 -8.20 11.96
CA LEU A 48 21.01 -7.83 13.13
C LEU A 48 21.48 -8.54 14.41
N ASN A 49 22.42 -9.48 14.29
CA ASN A 49 22.87 -10.36 15.37
C ASN A 49 21.71 -11.09 16.07
N ILE A 50 20.91 -11.79 15.26
CA ILE A 50 19.70 -12.52 15.71
C ILE A 50 19.66 -13.94 15.15
N ASN A 51 18.95 -14.82 15.85
CA ASN A 51 18.68 -16.17 15.38
C ASN A 51 17.48 -16.20 14.39
N SER A 52 17.19 -17.39 13.86
CA SER A 52 16.12 -17.58 12.87
C SER A 52 14.73 -17.25 13.44
N ASP A 53 14.48 -17.60 14.70
CA ASP A 53 13.18 -17.38 15.33
C ASP A 53 12.91 -15.89 15.56
N GLN A 54 13.91 -15.15 16.02
CA GLN A 54 13.85 -13.70 16.16
C GLN A 54 13.64 -13.01 14.80
N LEU A 55 14.29 -13.48 13.73
CA LEU A 55 14.05 -12.95 12.39
C LEU A 55 12.61 -13.23 11.92
N ASN A 56 12.08 -14.42 12.19
CA ASN A 56 10.70 -14.77 11.87
C ASN A 56 9.69 -13.95 12.68
N GLN A 57 9.98 -13.64 13.94
CA GLN A 57 9.19 -12.73 14.76
C GLN A 57 9.17 -11.31 14.18
N LEU A 58 10.33 -10.78 13.75
CA LEU A 58 10.40 -9.48 13.08
C LEU A 58 9.58 -9.47 11.78
N ARG A 59 9.75 -10.47 10.93
CA ARG A 59 8.97 -10.62 9.69
C ARG A 59 7.47 -10.67 9.98
N THR A 60 7.07 -11.36 11.04
CA THR A 60 5.67 -11.44 11.49
C THR A 60 5.17 -10.09 11.95
N LYS A 61 5.94 -9.37 12.78
CA LYS A 61 5.63 -8.00 13.24
C LYS A 61 5.41 -7.05 12.06
N PHE A 62 6.27 -7.10 11.05
CA PHE A 62 6.19 -6.22 9.87
C PHE A 62 5.27 -6.74 8.76
N LYS A 63 4.65 -7.93 8.90
CA LYS A 63 3.87 -8.57 7.83
C LYS A 63 2.76 -7.66 7.29
N ARG A 64 2.02 -7.01 8.19
CA ARG A 64 0.91 -6.13 7.81
C ARG A 64 1.41 -4.85 7.13
N PHE A 65 2.45 -4.23 7.68
CA PHE A 65 3.10 -3.07 7.07
C PHE A 65 3.63 -3.41 5.67
N ASN A 66 4.36 -4.52 5.51
CA ASN A 66 4.90 -4.96 4.24
C ASN A 66 3.81 -5.17 3.17
N LYS A 67 2.63 -5.67 3.57
CA LYS A 67 1.47 -5.80 2.68
C LYS A 67 0.98 -4.42 2.19
N LEU A 68 0.89 -3.43 3.06
CA LEU A 68 0.51 -2.07 2.67
C LEU A 68 1.60 -1.40 1.84
N TYR A 69 2.86 -1.54 2.23
CA TYR A 69 4.02 -1.02 1.49
C TYR A 69 4.01 -1.55 0.06
N SER A 70 3.94 -2.87 -0.12
CA SER A 70 3.88 -3.50 -1.44
C SER A 70 2.67 -3.04 -2.28
N LYS A 71 1.55 -2.72 -1.63
CA LYS A 71 0.29 -2.35 -2.28
C LYS A 71 0.24 -0.87 -2.68
N TYR A 72 0.86 0.01 -1.88
CA TYR A 72 0.59 1.44 -1.92
C TYR A 72 1.82 2.33 -1.99
N PHE A 73 3.00 1.85 -1.63
CA PHE A 73 4.20 2.67 -1.61
C PHE A 73 4.56 3.16 -3.02
N ASN A 74 4.87 4.44 -3.11
CA ASN A 74 5.68 5.03 -4.16
C ASN A 74 6.41 6.24 -3.57
N GLU A 75 7.38 6.79 -4.30
CA GLU A 75 8.20 7.90 -3.79
C GLU A 75 7.37 9.12 -3.40
N HIS A 76 6.28 9.43 -4.11
CA HIS A 76 5.37 10.53 -3.76
C HIS A 76 4.60 10.31 -2.44
N ARG A 77 4.44 9.06 -2.01
CA ARG A 77 3.76 8.68 -0.77
C ARG A 77 4.74 8.34 0.35
N LYS A 78 6.04 8.53 0.15
CA LYS A 78 7.09 8.10 1.08
C LYS A 78 6.83 8.53 2.53
N ALA A 79 6.39 9.77 2.75
CA ALA A 79 6.08 10.31 4.08
C ALA A 79 5.04 9.48 4.86
N LEU A 80 4.08 8.84 4.18
CA LEU A 80 3.10 7.95 4.81
C LEU A 80 3.71 6.64 5.30
N PHE A 81 4.88 6.24 4.80
CA PHE A 81 5.48 4.93 5.09
C PHE A 81 6.69 5.02 6.01
N GLU A 82 7.13 6.21 6.41
CA GLU A 82 8.29 6.42 7.28
C GLU A 82 8.10 5.86 8.70
N ASP A 83 6.86 5.84 9.16
CA ASP A 83 6.47 5.31 10.46
C ASP A 83 5.46 4.15 10.27
N PRO A 84 5.89 2.90 10.46
CA PRO A 84 5.03 1.73 10.32
C PRO A 84 3.81 1.73 11.22
N GLU A 85 3.94 2.18 12.47
CA GLU A 85 2.85 2.14 13.44
C GLU A 85 1.82 3.21 13.10
N LYS A 86 2.27 4.43 12.80
CA LYS A 86 1.41 5.54 12.38
C LYS A 86 0.68 5.24 11.07
N LEU A 87 1.32 4.57 10.11
CA LEU A 87 0.65 4.11 8.89
C LEU A 87 -0.47 3.11 9.18
N LEU A 88 -0.20 2.12 10.02
CA LEU A 88 -1.17 1.07 10.34
C LEU A 88 -2.39 1.65 11.06
N GLU A 89 -2.16 2.56 12.02
CA GLU A 89 -3.22 3.30 12.70
C GLU A 89 -4.04 4.15 11.73
N TRP A 90 -3.37 4.94 10.86
CA TRP A 90 -4.05 5.74 9.87
C TRP A 90 -4.91 4.87 8.94
N TYR A 91 -4.38 3.74 8.46
CA TYR A 91 -5.09 2.83 7.57
C TYR A 91 -6.31 2.20 8.25
N ASP A 92 -6.20 1.81 9.52
CA ASP A 92 -7.32 1.24 10.28
C ASP A 92 -8.48 2.23 10.44
N ARG A 93 -8.18 3.51 10.68
CA ARG A 93 -9.20 4.57 10.79
C ARG A 93 -10.00 4.78 9.50
N GLN A 94 -9.51 4.32 8.35
CA GLN A 94 -10.22 4.41 7.06
C GLN A 94 -11.33 3.34 6.91
N ASN A 95 -11.38 2.37 7.82
CA ASN A 95 -12.40 1.31 7.87
C ASN A 95 -12.51 0.48 6.56
N ASP A 96 -11.39 0.31 5.85
CA ASP A 96 -11.31 -0.39 4.55
C ASP A 96 -12.42 0.04 3.57
N SER A 97 -12.70 1.35 3.55
CA SER A 97 -13.83 1.95 2.84
C SER A 97 -13.43 3.22 2.08
N CYS A 98 -14.17 3.54 1.02
CA CYS A 98 -14.02 4.79 0.31
C CYS A 98 -14.54 5.96 1.14
N ASN A 99 -13.69 6.95 1.38
CA ASN A 99 -14.00 8.18 2.11
C ASN A 99 -15.17 8.99 1.50
N TYR A 100 -15.46 8.82 0.22
CA TYR A 100 -16.56 9.53 -0.45
C TYR A 100 -17.86 8.73 -0.46
N CYS A 101 -17.89 7.62 -1.20
CA CYS A 101 -19.11 6.83 -1.39
C CYS A 101 -19.30 5.73 -0.33
N GLY A 102 -18.44 5.61 0.68
CA GLY A 102 -18.55 4.61 1.76
C GLY A 102 -18.42 3.15 1.32
N THR A 103 -18.13 2.90 0.04
CA THR A 103 -18.04 1.53 -0.48
C THR A 103 -16.79 0.84 0.06
N THR A 104 -16.96 -0.34 0.64
CA THR A 104 -15.86 -1.12 1.22
C THR A 104 -15.06 -1.85 0.14
N GLN A 105 -13.81 -2.21 0.47
CA GLN A 105 -12.97 -3.06 -0.38
C GLN A 105 -13.64 -4.40 -0.70
N SER A 106 -14.40 -4.97 0.24
CA SER A 106 -15.14 -6.22 0.05
C SER A 106 -16.29 -6.07 -0.96
N VAL A 107 -17.00 -4.95 -0.96
CA VAL A 107 -18.01 -4.64 -1.99
C VAL A 107 -17.36 -4.47 -3.36
N LEU A 108 -16.22 -3.79 -3.45
CA LEU A 108 -15.49 -3.65 -4.72
C LEU A 108 -15.09 -5.03 -5.28
N HIS A 109 -14.62 -5.95 -4.44
CA HIS A 109 -14.33 -7.32 -4.88
C HIS A 109 -15.58 -8.06 -5.39
N LYS A 110 -16.74 -7.86 -4.77
CA LYS A 110 -18.02 -8.42 -5.27
C LYS A 110 -18.37 -7.84 -6.65
N ILE A 111 -18.20 -6.55 -6.85
CA ILE A 111 -18.40 -5.88 -8.15
C ILE A 111 -17.45 -6.46 -9.21
N VAL A 112 -16.16 -6.64 -8.88
CA VAL A 112 -15.17 -7.28 -9.76
C VAL A 112 -15.62 -8.69 -10.15
N LYS A 113 -16.12 -9.48 -9.20
CA LYS A 113 -16.65 -10.82 -9.47
C LYS A 113 -17.86 -10.78 -10.40
N ARG A 114 -18.81 -9.86 -10.17
CA ARG A 114 -19.97 -9.63 -11.07
C ARG A 114 -19.56 -9.19 -12.47
N ARG A 115 -18.40 -8.55 -12.61
CA ARG A 115 -17.80 -8.17 -13.89
C ARG A 115 -16.77 -9.18 -14.42
N ASN A 116 -17.00 -10.47 -14.19
CA ASN A 116 -16.15 -11.56 -14.70
C ASN A 116 -14.67 -11.43 -14.33
N GLY A 117 -14.39 -10.96 -13.11
CA GLY A 117 -13.04 -10.87 -12.57
C GLY A 117 -12.25 -9.60 -12.96
N ASN A 118 -12.87 -8.64 -13.64
CA ASN A 118 -12.22 -7.37 -13.98
C ASN A 118 -13.15 -6.16 -13.77
N LEU A 119 -12.70 -5.19 -12.98
CA LEU A 119 -13.47 -3.97 -12.77
C LEU A 119 -13.64 -3.14 -14.05
N THR A 120 -12.61 -3.10 -14.90
CA THR A 120 -12.57 -2.27 -16.09
C THR A 120 -13.35 -2.91 -17.23
N LEU A 121 -14.17 -2.11 -17.93
CA LEU A 121 -14.95 -2.60 -19.07
C LEU A 121 -14.09 -2.91 -20.30
N ASN A 122 -12.93 -2.25 -20.42
CA ASN A 122 -11.97 -2.46 -21.51
C ASN A 122 -10.94 -3.55 -21.21
N LYS A 123 -11.12 -4.33 -20.14
CA LYS A 123 -10.23 -5.43 -19.70
C LYS A 123 -8.78 -5.03 -19.39
N LYS A 124 -8.46 -3.74 -19.26
CA LYS A 124 -7.13 -3.29 -18.84
C LYS A 124 -6.81 -3.75 -17.41
N THR A 125 -5.53 -3.83 -17.08
CA THR A 125 -5.05 -4.34 -15.78
C THR A 125 -5.07 -3.27 -14.68
N LYS A 126 -4.85 -1.99 -15.03
CA LYS A 126 -4.95 -0.86 -14.09
C LYS A 126 -6.35 -0.84 -13.47
N ARG A 127 -6.44 -0.85 -12.13
CA ARG A 127 -7.70 -0.90 -11.35
C ARG A 127 -8.56 -2.15 -11.53
N SER A 128 -8.11 -3.14 -12.31
CA SER A 128 -8.86 -4.38 -12.60
C SER A 128 -9.32 -5.13 -11.36
N LYS A 129 -8.55 -5.07 -10.26
CA LYS A 129 -8.83 -5.77 -9.01
C LYS A 129 -9.77 -5.02 -8.07
N GLY A 130 -10.19 -3.80 -8.40
CA GLY A 130 -11.07 -3.01 -7.53
C GLY A 130 -10.44 -2.65 -6.19
N THR A 131 -9.12 -2.55 -6.14
CA THR A 131 -8.37 -2.12 -4.96
C THR A 131 -8.69 -0.66 -4.60
N LEU A 132 -9.04 -0.37 -3.34
CA LEU A 132 -9.08 1.02 -2.83
C LEU A 132 -7.72 1.69 -3.04
N GLU A 133 -7.72 2.96 -3.40
CA GLU A 133 -6.55 3.77 -3.72
C GLU A 133 -6.32 4.81 -2.61
N ILE A 134 -5.07 5.24 -2.41
CA ILE A 134 -4.78 6.41 -1.57
C ILE A 134 -4.94 7.65 -2.45
N GLU A 135 -5.84 8.54 -2.08
CA GLU A 135 -6.17 9.78 -2.79
C GLU A 135 -5.86 10.99 -1.91
N LYS A 136 -5.50 12.11 -2.56
CA LYS A 136 -5.31 13.40 -1.88
C LYS A 136 -6.64 14.15 -1.78
N LEU A 137 -6.95 14.70 -0.61
CA LEU A 137 -8.11 15.58 -0.44
C LEU A 137 -7.91 16.88 -1.24
N ASP A 138 -6.77 17.52 -1.02
CA ASP A 138 -6.29 18.66 -1.78
C ASP A 138 -5.20 18.21 -2.79
N PRO A 139 -5.49 18.28 -4.11
CA PRO A 139 -4.56 17.85 -5.13
C PRO A 139 -3.30 18.73 -5.25
N SER A 140 -3.31 19.94 -4.68
CA SER A 140 -2.15 20.85 -4.71
C SER A 140 -1.12 20.56 -3.60
N LYS A 141 -1.50 19.82 -2.56
CA LYS A 141 -0.64 19.46 -1.43
C LYS A 141 -0.01 18.08 -1.61
N ASP A 142 0.97 17.76 -0.77
CA ASP A 142 1.61 16.44 -0.73
C ASP A 142 0.75 15.39 -0.03
N TYR A 143 1.18 14.12 -0.13
CA TYR A 143 0.59 13.04 0.65
C TYR A 143 1.04 13.13 2.11
N THR A 144 0.12 13.51 2.99
CA THR A 144 0.28 13.44 4.45
C THR A 144 -0.87 12.67 5.07
N TYR A 145 -0.81 12.31 6.36
CA TYR A 145 -1.90 11.59 7.02
C TYR A 145 -3.21 12.40 7.04
N GLU A 146 -3.10 13.73 7.06
CA GLU A 146 -4.21 14.68 7.09
C GLU A 146 -4.76 14.98 5.69
N ASN A 147 -3.91 14.94 4.66
CA ASN A 147 -4.31 15.19 3.27
C ASN A 147 -4.57 13.90 2.47
N SER A 148 -4.48 12.72 3.07
CA SER A 148 -4.66 11.44 2.38
C SER A 148 -5.86 10.68 2.92
N VAL A 149 -6.60 10.03 2.03
CA VAL A 149 -7.74 9.16 2.35
C VAL A 149 -7.78 7.92 1.46
N LEU A 150 -8.53 6.89 1.85
CA LEU A 150 -8.88 5.80 0.93
C LEU A 150 -10.04 6.20 0.02
N SER A 151 -9.94 5.86 -1.25
CA SER A 151 -10.96 6.12 -2.27
C SER A 151 -11.14 4.92 -3.18
N CYS A 152 -12.37 4.65 -3.63
CA CYS A 152 -12.58 3.60 -4.63
C CYS A 152 -12.10 4.09 -6.01
N PRO A 153 -11.70 3.16 -6.91
CA PRO A 153 -11.26 3.51 -8.25
C PRO A 153 -12.24 4.36 -9.05
N PHE A 154 -13.55 4.23 -8.80
CA PHE A 154 -14.58 5.04 -9.47
C PHE A 154 -14.58 6.47 -8.97
N CYS A 155 -14.62 6.69 -7.65
CA CYS A 155 -14.63 8.03 -7.07
C CYS A 155 -13.35 8.79 -7.41
N ASN A 156 -12.17 8.19 -7.18
CA ASN A 156 -10.90 8.83 -7.52
C ASN A 156 -10.82 9.20 -9.00
N ASN A 157 -11.28 8.30 -9.89
CA ASN A 157 -11.21 8.58 -11.32
C ASN A 157 -12.19 9.65 -11.81
N ALA A 158 -13.41 9.65 -11.28
CA ALA A 158 -14.47 10.53 -11.75
C ALA A 158 -14.39 11.92 -11.11
N LYS A 159 -13.97 12.02 -9.85
CA LYS A 159 -13.72 13.31 -9.19
C LYS A 159 -12.53 14.02 -9.85
N SER A 160 -11.43 13.29 -10.06
CA SER A 160 -10.19 13.84 -10.60
C SER A 160 -9.77 15.13 -9.85
N ASN A 161 -9.07 16.03 -10.52
CA ASN A 161 -8.82 17.41 -10.13
C ASN A 161 -9.90 18.39 -10.66
N LEU A 162 -11.05 17.88 -11.12
CA LEU A 162 -12.07 18.69 -11.79
C LEU A 162 -13.25 19.06 -10.89
N ILE A 163 -13.49 18.26 -9.84
CA ILE A 163 -14.64 18.42 -8.95
C ILE A 163 -14.14 18.58 -7.51
N SER A 164 -14.71 19.56 -6.80
CA SER A 164 -14.42 19.80 -5.39
C SER A 164 -14.85 18.60 -4.53
N GLU A 165 -14.25 18.43 -3.34
CA GLU A 165 -14.71 17.40 -2.41
C GLU A 165 -16.17 17.60 -2.01
N GLU A 166 -16.57 18.85 -1.75
CA GLU A 166 -17.92 19.21 -1.33
C GLU A 166 -18.96 18.81 -2.40
N ASP A 167 -18.74 19.21 -3.65
CA ASP A 167 -19.64 18.88 -4.76
C ASP A 167 -19.66 17.37 -5.01
N TRP A 168 -18.51 16.70 -4.93
CA TRP A 168 -18.43 15.25 -5.09
C TRP A 168 -19.29 14.51 -4.06
N ARG A 169 -19.21 14.92 -2.78
CA ARG A 169 -20.01 14.34 -1.70
C ARG A 169 -21.49 14.64 -1.87
N ARG A 170 -21.84 15.86 -2.26
CA ARG A 170 -23.24 16.31 -2.37
C ARG A 170 -23.96 15.66 -3.53
N PHE A 171 -23.37 15.68 -4.73
CA PHE A 171 -24.08 15.31 -5.96
C PHE A 171 -23.75 13.90 -6.46
N PHE A 172 -22.49 13.46 -6.33
CA PHE A 172 -22.02 12.27 -7.04
C PHE A 172 -21.87 11.03 -6.16
N ALA A 173 -21.47 11.20 -4.90
CA ALA A 173 -21.30 10.07 -3.98
C ALA A 173 -22.60 9.26 -3.74
N PRO A 174 -23.80 9.88 -3.60
CA PRO A 174 -25.06 9.15 -3.52
C PRO A 174 -25.36 8.35 -4.80
N ALA A 175 -25.26 9.01 -5.96
CA ALA A 175 -25.49 8.36 -7.25
C ALA A 175 -24.52 7.19 -7.50
N MET A 176 -23.26 7.32 -7.08
CA MET A 176 -22.27 6.24 -7.16
C MET A 176 -22.67 5.03 -6.31
N LYS A 177 -23.21 5.24 -5.10
CA LYS A 177 -23.73 4.15 -4.25
C LYS A 177 -24.87 3.42 -4.95
N ASP A 178 -25.80 4.15 -5.56
CA ASP A 178 -26.94 3.54 -6.24
C ASP A 178 -26.52 2.78 -7.50
N TYR A 179 -25.53 3.29 -8.24
CA TYR A 179 -24.91 2.56 -9.33
C TYR A 179 -24.24 1.26 -8.88
N PHE A 180 -23.54 1.24 -7.74
CA PHE A 180 -22.97 0.00 -7.23
C PHE A 180 -24.02 -1.00 -6.77
N LYS A 181 -25.13 -0.54 -6.17
CA LYS A 181 -26.27 -1.41 -5.85
C LYS A 181 -26.82 -2.07 -7.12
N SER A 182 -26.98 -1.33 -8.22
CA SER A 182 -27.54 -1.90 -9.46
C SER A 182 -26.67 -3.01 -10.06
N ILE A 183 -25.34 -2.98 -9.85
CA ILE A 183 -24.44 -4.06 -10.28
C ILE A 183 -24.54 -5.31 -9.37
N LEU A 184 -24.83 -5.12 -8.08
CA LEU A 184 -24.81 -6.21 -7.10
C LEU A 184 -26.14 -6.97 -7.03
N PHE A 185 -27.24 -6.25 -7.24
CA PHE A 185 -28.62 -6.75 -7.18
C PHE A 185 -29.22 -7.06 -8.57
N THR A 186 -28.36 -7.12 -9.59
CA THR A 186 -28.64 -7.80 -10.87
C THR A 186 -28.20 -9.27 -10.80
#